data_AF-A0A5B8U4P0-F1
#
_entry.id   AF-A0A5B8U4P0-F1
#
_cell.length_a   1.000
_cell.length_b   1.000
_cell.length_c   1.000
_cell.angle_alpha   90.00
_cell.angle_beta   90.00
_cell.angle_gamma   90.00
#
_symmetry.space_group_name_H-M   'P 1'
#
loop_
_entity.id
_entity.type
_entity.pdbx_description
1 polymer ?
#
loop_
_entity_poly.entity_id
_entity_poly.type
_entity_poly.pdbx_seq_one_letter_code
_entity_poly.pdbx_strand_id
1 'polypeptide(L)'
;MSTSSAVRSVGTAAGHGATLEEDSVSQVAVQDGPGRRTGGDPTVGDAFTFRRDATAGWQIHCSECDHHYGPAERDPKLGAVVREGSITDLSTLSDVGMTERLVARQFFCPSCALLMAVNVQQVGDPVMLEWSLDPATLDSAIAPEA
;
A
#
# COMPACT_ATOMS: atom_id res chain seq x y z
N MET A 1 -6.87 -65.36 -43.62
CA MET A 1 -7.75 -64.18 -43.64
C MET A 1 -6.91 -62.95 -43.98
N SER A 2 -7.36 -62.21 -45.00
CA SER A 2 -7.05 -60.84 -45.46
C SER A 2 -5.65 -60.20 -45.34
N THR A 3 -5.13 -59.85 -46.52
CA THR A 3 -4.51 -58.58 -46.99
C THR A 3 -4.70 -57.35 -46.06
N SER A 4 -3.90 -56.28 -46.03
CA SER A 4 -3.43 -55.45 -47.17
C SER A 4 -2.67 -54.20 -46.67
N SER A 5 -1.72 -53.74 -47.49
CA SER A 5 -1.32 -52.36 -47.84
C SER A 5 -1.18 -51.18 -46.86
N ALA A 6 -0.12 -50.42 -47.18
CA ALA A 6 0.29 -49.09 -46.73
C ALA A 6 -0.68 -47.93 -47.12
N VAL A 7 -0.46 -46.73 -46.56
CA VAL A 7 -0.08 -45.47 -47.27
C VAL A 7 -0.15 -44.23 -46.33
N ARG A 8 0.84 -43.34 -46.54
CA ARG A 8 1.08 -41.92 -46.16
C ARG A 8 -0.11 -41.05 -45.68
N SER A 9 0.15 -40.06 -44.83
CA SER A 9 0.56 -38.68 -45.25
C SER A 9 0.59 -37.66 -44.11
N VAL A 10 1.33 -36.58 -44.40
CA VAL A 10 1.68 -35.36 -43.65
C VAL A 10 0.46 -34.52 -43.27
N GLY A 11 0.50 -33.91 -42.07
CA GLY A 11 -0.40 -32.82 -41.67
C GLY A 11 0.34 -31.81 -40.80
N THR A 12 0.59 -30.64 -41.38
CA THR A 12 1.21 -29.45 -40.79
C THR A 12 0.29 -28.83 -39.74
N ALA A 13 0.75 -28.63 -38.50
CA ALA A 13 -0.01 -27.87 -37.51
C ALA A 13 0.41 -26.40 -37.54
N ALA A 14 -0.55 -25.56 -37.93
CA ALA A 14 -0.46 -24.12 -38.04
C ALA A 14 -0.28 -23.44 -36.67
N GLY A 15 0.48 -22.34 -36.69
CA GLY A 15 0.65 -21.44 -35.56
C GLY A 15 -0.69 -20.89 -35.08
N HIS A 16 -0.91 -21.02 -33.77
CA HIS A 16 -1.96 -20.28 -33.08
C HIS A 16 -1.30 -19.04 -32.48
N GLY A 17 -1.56 -17.89 -33.10
CA GLY A 17 -1.31 -16.60 -32.49
C GLY A 17 -2.20 -16.48 -31.25
N ALA A 18 -1.59 -16.54 -30.08
CA ALA A 18 -2.26 -16.21 -28.84
C ALA A 18 -2.50 -14.70 -28.82
N THR A 19 -3.74 -14.29 -29.08
CA THR A 19 -4.25 -12.99 -28.69
C THR A 19 -4.23 -12.93 -27.17
N LEU A 20 -3.41 -12.04 -26.60
CA LEU A 20 -3.48 -11.70 -25.18
C LEU A 20 -4.80 -10.96 -24.99
N GLU A 21 -5.80 -11.66 -24.46
CA GLU A 21 -7.02 -11.03 -23.95
C GLU A 21 -6.61 -10.16 -22.75
N GLU A 22 -6.88 -8.85 -22.86
CA GLU A 22 -6.71 -7.91 -21.77
C GLU A 22 -7.74 -8.25 -20.70
N ASP A 23 -7.33 -9.03 -19.70
CA ASP A 23 -8.12 -9.31 -18.51
C ASP A 23 -8.45 -7.97 -17.83
N SER A 24 -9.71 -7.61 -17.93
CA SER A 24 -10.31 -6.43 -17.30
C SER A 24 -10.02 -6.45 -15.80
N VAL A 25 -9.14 -5.57 -15.36
CA VAL A 25 -8.87 -5.34 -13.93
C VAL A 25 -10.15 -4.80 -13.31
N SER A 26 -10.91 -5.69 -12.70
CA SER A 26 -12.08 -5.33 -11.91
C SER A 26 -11.62 -4.48 -10.72
N GLN A 27 -12.05 -3.23 -10.69
CA GLN A 27 -11.86 -2.34 -9.55
C GLN A 27 -12.54 -2.99 -8.33
N VAL A 28 -11.74 -3.56 -7.44
CA VAL A 28 -12.23 -4.02 -6.14
C VAL A 28 -12.60 -2.76 -5.36
N ALA A 29 -13.88 -2.62 -5.03
CA ALA A 29 -14.35 -1.57 -4.15
C ALA A 29 -13.59 -1.68 -2.81
N VAL A 30 -12.82 -0.65 -2.48
CA VAL A 30 -12.20 -0.52 -1.15
C VAL A 30 -13.35 -0.40 -0.16
N GLN A 31 -13.59 -1.45 0.62
CA GLN A 31 -14.60 -1.41 1.66
C GLN A 31 -14.10 -0.51 2.78
N ASP A 32 -14.87 0.52 3.13
CA ASP A 32 -14.61 1.35 4.31
C ASP A 32 -14.54 0.44 5.54
N GLY A 33 -13.39 0.47 6.23
CA GLY A 33 -13.22 -0.22 7.50
C GLY A 33 -14.18 0.31 8.57
N PRO A 34 -14.49 -0.50 9.60
CA PRO A 34 -15.39 -0.10 10.67
C PRO A 34 -14.72 0.94 11.57
N GLY A 35 -14.81 2.22 11.19
CA GLY A 35 -14.33 3.33 12.03
C GLY A 35 -13.95 4.62 11.29
N ARG A 36 -14.09 4.70 9.97
CA ARG A 36 -13.78 5.90 9.19
C ARG A 36 -14.59 7.11 9.68
N ARG A 37 -13.94 8.05 10.36
CA ARG A 37 -14.52 9.37 10.65
C ARG A 37 -14.53 10.17 9.36
N THR A 38 -15.69 10.29 8.73
CA THR A 38 -15.93 11.15 7.57
C THR A 38 -16.17 12.60 7.97
N GLY A 39 -15.35 13.13 8.90
CA GLY A 39 -15.23 14.57 9.05
C GLY A 39 -14.36 15.08 7.91
N GLY A 40 -14.67 16.22 7.29
CA GLY A 40 -13.92 16.81 6.17
C GLY A 40 -12.47 17.21 6.46
N ASP A 41 -11.86 16.61 7.47
CA ASP A 41 -10.43 16.65 7.76
C ASP A 41 -9.67 16.03 6.56
N PRO A 42 -8.57 16.65 6.10
CA PRO A 42 -7.69 16.03 5.13
C PRO A 42 -7.17 14.68 5.60
N THR A 43 -6.89 13.80 4.67
CA THR A 43 -6.31 12.49 4.96
C THR A 43 -5.10 12.21 4.09
N VAL A 44 -4.22 11.35 4.62
CA VAL A 44 -3.20 10.66 3.81
C VAL A 44 -3.52 9.17 3.87
N GLY A 45 -3.97 8.66 2.72
CA GLY A 45 -4.57 7.33 2.63
C GLY A 45 -5.74 7.18 3.60
N ASP A 46 -5.89 5.97 4.13
CA ASP A 46 -6.93 5.64 5.11
C ASP A 46 -6.39 5.59 6.55
N ALA A 47 -5.10 5.87 6.77
CA ALA A 47 -4.44 5.69 8.07
C ALA A 47 -4.36 6.98 8.92
N PHE A 48 -4.28 8.14 8.26
CA PHE A 48 -4.02 9.42 8.92
C PHE A 48 -5.06 10.47 8.56
N THR A 49 -5.54 11.18 9.58
CA THR A 49 -6.33 12.40 9.47
C THR A 49 -5.52 13.58 10.02
N PHE A 50 -5.73 14.77 9.45
CA PHE A 50 -5.04 15.98 9.86
C PHE A 50 -6.02 16.96 10.47
N ARG A 51 -5.69 17.48 11.65
CA ARG A 51 -6.54 18.45 12.37
C ARG A 51 -5.78 19.71 12.70
N ARG A 52 -6.47 20.84 12.58
CA ARG A 52 -5.90 22.14 12.92
C ARG A 52 -6.05 22.38 14.42
N ASP A 53 -4.94 22.41 15.13
CA ASP A 53 -4.89 22.94 16.49
C ASP A 53 -4.66 24.46 16.42
N ALA A 54 -5.40 25.21 17.24
CA ALA A 54 -5.35 26.68 17.24
C ALA A 54 -3.97 27.25 17.64
N THR A 55 -3.17 26.47 18.37
CA THR A 55 -1.89 26.91 18.94
C THR A 55 -0.68 26.16 18.40
N ALA A 56 -0.86 24.89 18.02
CA ALA A 56 0.18 24.00 17.55
C ALA A 56 0.17 23.76 16.03
N GLY A 57 -0.80 24.33 15.30
CA GLY A 57 -0.92 24.14 13.86
C GLY A 57 -1.48 22.75 13.51
N TRP A 58 -1.14 22.22 12.34
CA TRP A 58 -1.65 20.93 11.87
C TRP A 58 -1.07 19.76 12.68
N GLN A 59 -1.95 18.87 13.13
CA GLN A 59 -1.62 17.69 13.92
C GLN A 59 -2.05 16.42 13.18
N ILE A 60 -1.26 15.35 13.30
CA ILE A 60 -1.53 14.03 12.72
C ILE A 60 -2.24 13.16 13.73
N HIS A 61 -3.35 12.56 13.31
CA HIS A 61 -4.14 11.62 14.10
C HIS A 61 -4.34 10.31 13.33
N CYS A 62 -4.44 9.20 14.06
CA CYS A 62 -4.94 7.95 13.50
C CYS A 62 -6.41 8.14 13.07
N SER A 63 -6.71 7.82 11.82
CA SER A 63 -8.05 7.94 11.24
C SER A 63 -9.13 7.12 11.98
N GLU A 64 -8.74 5.97 12.53
CA GLU A 64 -9.64 5.04 13.22
C GLU A 64 -9.86 5.44 14.69
N CYS A 65 -8.78 5.43 15.49
CA CYS A 65 -8.88 5.58 16.94
C CYS A 65 -8.52 6.97 17.47
N ASP A 66 -8.09 7.89 16.60
CA ASP A 66 -7.71 9.26 16.95
C ASP A 66 -6.45 9.42 17.80
N HIS A 67 -5.62 8.38 17.87
CA HIS A 67 -4.30 8.47 18.48
C HIS A 67 -3.47 9.61 17.85
N HIS A 68 -2.92 10.48 18.68
CA HIS A 68 -2.17 11.67 18.26
C HIS A 68 -0.68 11.35 18.08
N TYR A 69 -0.14 11.60 16.89
CA TYR A 69 1.29 11.39 16.58
C TYR A 69 2.15 12.64 16.76
N GLY A 70 1.53 13.82 16.73
CA GLY A 70 2.23 15.12 16.82
C GLY A 70 2.02 16.01 15.60
N PRO A 71 2.92 16.98 15.38
CA PRO A 71 2.83 17.94 14.27
C PRO A 71 2.87 17.29 12.89
N ALA A 72 2.17 17.89 11.91
CA ALA A 72 2.05 17.40 10.53
C ALA A 72 3.37 17.34 9.75
N GLU A 73 4.38 18.09 10.19
CA GLU A 73 5.70 18.15 9.57
C GLU A 73 6.60 16.97 9.99
N ARG A 74 6.18 16.20 11.01
CA ARG A 74 6.94 15.03 11.51
C ARG A 74 6.43 13.75 10.87
N ASP A 75 7.35 12.83 10.59
CA ASP A 75 7.01 11.46 10.18
C ASP A 75 6.25 10.72 11.31
N PRO A 76 4.98 10.33 11.11
CA PRO A 76 4.22 9.60 12.12
C PRO A 76 4.79 8.20 12.40
N LYS A 77 5.57 7.63 11.47
CA LYS A 77 6.20 6.31 11.66
C LYS A 77 7.23 6.31 12.79
N LEU A 78 7.76 7.47 13.18
CA LEU A 78 8.66 7.60 14.34
C LEU A 78 7.95 7.42 15.68
N GLY A 79 6.61 7.53 15.72
CA GLY A 79 5.77 7.25 16.90
C GLY A 79 5.00 5.93 16.82
N ALA A 80 5.21 5.14 15.77
CA ALA A 80 4.51 3.90 15.51
C ALA A 80 5.13 2.70 16.25
N VAL A 81 4.35 1.64 16.43
CA VAL A 81 4.88 0.31 16.76
C VAL A 81 5.37 -0.34 15.48
N VAL A 82 6.57 -0.92 15.49
CA VAL A 82 7.18 -1.52 14.28
C VAL A 82 7.34 -3.02 14.46
N ARG A 83 6.91 -3.77 13.45
CA ARG A 83 7.31 -5.17 13.25
C ARG A 83 8.20 -5.24 12.03
N GLU A 84 9.42 -5.75 12.21
CA GLU A 84 10.32 -6.11 11.11
C GLU A 84 10.23 -7.62 10.86
N GLY A 85 10.15 -8.01 9.59
CA GLY A 85 10.08 -9.41 9.17
C GLY A 85 10.70 -9.61 7.79
N SER A 86 10.77 -10.86 7.35
CA SER A 86 11.27 -11.17 6.01
C SER A 86 10.29 -10.66 4.96
N ILE A 87 10.79 -10.21 3.80
CA ILE A 87 9.93 -9.87 2.66
C ILE A 87 9.16 -11.08 2.11
N THR A 88 9.65 -12.30 2.39
CA THR A 88 8.97 -13.56 2.06
C THR A 88 7.71 -13.76 2.89
N ASP A 89 7.60 -13.12 4.07
CA ASP A 89 6.40 -13.17 4.90
C ASP A 89 5.25 -12.36 4.29
N LEU A 90 5.53 -11.46 3.34
CA LEU A 90 4.51 -10.67 2.64
C LEU A 90 3.90 -11.43 1.46
N SER A 91 4.70 -12.20 0.72
CA SER A 91 4.29 -12.94 -0.47
C SER A 91 5.34 -13.96 -0.88
N THR A 92 4.90 -15.10 -1.40
CA THR A 92 5.77 -16.12 -2.02
C THR A 92 6.48 -15.59 -3.28
N LEU A 93 5.96 -14.52 -3.90
CA LEU A 93 6.64 -13.88 -5.03
C LEU A 93 7.96 -13.20 -4.61
N SER A 94 8.14 -12.92 -3.32
CA SER A 94 9.37 -12.33 -2.80
C SER A 94 10.52 -13.33 -2.68
N ASP A 95 10.26 -14.64 -2.83
CA ASP A 95 11.26 -15.72 -2.65
C ASP A 95 12.39 -15.67 -3.69
N VAL A 96 12.16 -15.02 -4.84
CA VAL A 96 13.16 -14.82 -5.89
C VAL A 96 13.96 -13.51 -5.75
N GLY A 97 13.67 -12.73 -4.71
CA GLY A 97 14.30 -11.42 -4.44
C GLY A 97 15.59 -11.50 -3.61
N MET A 98 16.17 -10.33 -3.32
CA MET A 98 17.33 -10.18 -2.42
C MET A 98 16.91 -10.30 -0.95
N THR A 99 16.30 -11.43 -0.58
CA THR A 99 15.66 -11.68 0.74
C THR A 99 16.61 -11.47 1.93
N GLU A 100 17.89 -11.79 1.76
CA GLU A 100 18.94 -11.59 2.77
C GLU A 100 19.30 -10.10 3.02
N ARG A 101 18.93 -9.20 2.10
CA ARG A 101 19.29 -7.78 2.18
C ARG A 101 18.11 -6.87 2.47
N LEU A 102 16.89 -7.37 2.32
CA LEU A 102 15.67 -6.59 2.43
C LEU A 102 14.80 -7.07 3.58
N VAL A 103 14.18 -6.13 4.28
CA VAL A 103 13.20 -6.40 5.34
C VAL A 103 11.89 -5.70 5.03
N ALA A 104 10.80 -6.32 5.48
CA ALA A 104 9.47 -5.71 5.51
C ALA A 104 9.23 -5.11 6.89
N ARG A 105 9.15 -3.79 6.97
CA ARG A 105 8.77 -3.05 8.17
C ARG A 105 7.31 -2.66 8.10
N GLN A 106 6.52 -3.20 9.01
CA GLN A 106 5.11 -2.90 9.18
C GLN A 106 4.95 -1.93 10.36
N PHE A 107 4.34 -0.78 10.10
CA PHE A 107 4.15 0.29 11.09
C PHE A 107 2.70 0.31 11.53
N PHE A 108 2.47 0.15 12.83
CA PHE A 108 1.15 0.05 13.42
C PHE A 108 0.85 1.20 14.37
N CYS A 109 -0.42 1.59 14.43
CA CYS A 109 -0.89 2.51 15.45
C CYS A 109 -0.71 1.90 16.84
N PRO A 110 -0.08 2.61 17.80
CA PRO A 110 0.17 2.08 19.14
C PRO A 110 -1.11 1.89 19.97
N SER A 111 -2.22 2.52 19.56
CA SER A 111 -3.50 2.45 20.28
C SER A 111 -4.42 1.34 19.74
N CYS A 112 -4.68 1.32 18.43
CA CYS A 112 -5.63 0.38 17.82
C CYS A 112 -5.00 -0.68 16.92
N ALA A 113 -3.68 -0.70 16.78
CA ALA A 113 -2.95 -1.62 15.89
C ALA A 113 -3.34 -1.53 14.40
N LEU A 114 -3.96 -0.43 13.96
CA LEU A 114 -4.15 -0.16 12.52
C LEU A 114 -2.79 -0.21 11.81
N LEU A 115 -2.68 -1.01 10.75
CA LEU A 115 -1.50 -1.02 9.89
C LEU A 115 -1.50 0.25 9.02
N MET A 116 -0.51 1.11 9.23
CA MET A 116 -0.44 2.44 8.60
C MET A 116 0.40 2.45 7.33
N ALA A 117 1.51 1.72 7.36
CA ALA A 117 2.46 1.65 6.27
C ALA A 117 3.22 0.33 6.29
N VAL A 118 3.66 -0.11 5.11
CA VAL A 118 4.61 -1.21 4.94
C VAL A 118 5.74 -0.72 4.05
N ASN A 119 6.97 -0.77 4.57
CA ASN A 119 8.16 -0.44 3.80
C ASN A 119 8.99 -1.70 3.55
N VAL A 120 9.38 -1.92 2.29
CA VAL A 120 10.45 -2.87 1.95
C VAL A 120 11.75 -2.07 1.79
N GLN A 121 12.74 -2.33 2.64
CA GLN A 121 13.96 -1.52 2.75
C GLN A 121 15.19 -2.38 3.00
N GLN A 122 16.39 -1.83 2.85
CA GLN A 122 17.59 -2.56 3.23
C GLN A 122 17.67 -2.70 4.75
N VAL A 123 18.24 -3.82 5.20
CA VAL A 123 18.55 -4.03 6.62
C VAL A 123 19.41 -2.87 7.13
N GLY A 124 18.98 -2.24 8.22
CA GLY A 124 19.70 -1.14 8.86
C GLY A 124 19.44 0.25 8.29
N ASP A 125 18.70 0.38 7.17
CA ASP A 125 18.30 1.69 6.68
C ASP A 125 17.45 2.43 7.73
N PRO A 126 17.53 3.78 7.80
CA PRO A 126 16.64 4.55 8.65
C PRO A 126 15.18 4.43 8.18
N VAL A 127 14.24 4.82 9.05
CA VAL A 127 12.83 4.99 8.65
C VAL A 127 12.78 6.02 7.51
N MET A 128 12.17 5.64 6.40
CA MET A 128 12.08 6.50 5.22
C MET A 128 10.89 7.45 5.38
N LEU A 129 11.15 8.74 5.30
CA LEU A 129 10.10 9.74 5.16
C LEU A 129 9.46 9.59 3.77
N GLU A 130 8.17 9.24 3.72
CA GLU A 130 7.43 9.04 2.46
C GLU A 130 6.78 10.32 1.95
N TRP A 131 6.30 11.13 2.88
CA TRP A 131 5.59 12.36 2.59
C TRP A 131 5.81 13.35 3.72
N SER A 132 5.71 14.62 3.38
CA SER A 132 5.64 15.73 4.33
C SER A 132 4.59 16.68 3.79
N LEU A 133 3.75 17.20 4.69
CA LEU A 133 2.76 18.19 4.30
C LEU A 133 3.35 19.58 4.46
N ASP A 134 3.17 20.41 3.43
CA ASP A 134 3.35 21.85 3.55
C ASP A 134 2.09 22.46 4.20
N PRO A 135 2.19 23.04 5.40
CA PRO A 135 1.04 23.63 6.10
C PRO A 135 0.34 24.73 5.31
N ALA A 136 1.07 25.51 4.52
CA ALA A 136 0.50 26.60 3.72
C ALA A 136 -0.40 26.06 2.59
N THR A 137 0.03 24.96 1.96
CA THR A 137 -0.76 24.23 0.97
C THR A 137 -2.02 23.63 1.61
N LEU A 138 -1.91 23.05 2.82
CA LEU A 138 -3.06 22.46 3.51
C LEU A 138 -4.11 23.51 3.91
N ASP A 139 -3.67 24.65 4.45
CA ASP A 139 -4.55 25.76 4.82
C ASP A 139 -5.32 26.28 3.60
N SER A 140 -4.66 26.37 2.44
CA SER A 140 -5.27 26.84 1.19
C SER A 140 -6.28 25.84 0.61
N ALA A 141 -6.10 24.54 0.84
CA ALA A 141 -6.97 23.49 0.32
C ALA A 141 -8.27 23.30 1.11
N ILE A 142 -8.30 23.75 2.37
CA ILE A 142 -9.42 23.52 3.31
C ILE A 142 -10.20 24.81 3.56
N ALA A 143 -9.61 25.97 3.27
CA ALA A 143 -10.35 27.22 3.29
C ALA A 143 -11.55 27.11 2.32
N PRO A 144 -12.79 27.32 2.79
CA PRO A 144 -13.92 27.35 1.87
C PRO A 144 -13.67 28.48 0.86
N GLU A 145 -13.95 28.23 -0.43
CA GLU A 145 -14.07 29.32 -1.39
C GLU A 145 -15.05 30.34 -0.80
N ALA A 146 -14.53 31.55 -0.53
CA ALA A 146 -15.28 32.65 0.06
C ALA A 146 -16.22 33.31 -0.95
#